data_AF-R1AYC1-F1
#
_entry.id   AF-R1AYC1-F1
#
_cell.length_a   1.000
_cell.length_b   1.000
_cell.length_c   1.000
_cell.angle_alpha   90.00
_cell.angle_beta   90.00
_cell.angle_gamma   90.00
#
_symmetry.space_group_name_H-M   'P 1'
#
loop_
_entity.id
_entity.type
_entity.pdbx_description
1 polymer ?
#
loop_
_entity_poly.entity_id
_entity_poly.type
_entity_poly.pdbx_seq_one_letter_code
_entity_poly.pdbx_strand_id
1 'polypeptide(L)' 'MTIISELKELFSLYEMFLIVAIGLFTFFVDFQRLRKRRLRKDARIAKGIGLVYLIVGPLIFISLQFV' A
#
# COMPACT_ATOMS: atom_id res chain seq x y z
N MET A 1 -21.47 -13.79 12.72
CA MET A 1 -20.57 -12.82 12.08
C MET A 1 -19.78 -13.56 11.02
N THR A 2 -19.65 -12.98 9.82
CA THR A 2 -18.85 -13.57 8.73
C THR A 2 -17.52 -12.85 8.63
N ILE A 3 -16.47 -13.55 8.20
CA ILE A 3 -15.11 -13.00 8.05
C ILE A 3 -15.09 -11.72 7.17
N ILE A 4 -16.00 -11.66 6.18
CA ILE A 4 -16.14 -10.51 5.27
C ILE A 4 -16.61 -9.24 6.02
N SER A 5 -17.53 -9.37 6.99
CA SER A 5 -18.02 -8.22 7.75
C SER A 5 -16.96 -7.59 8.64
N GLU A 6 -16.09 -8.39 9.26
CA GLU A 6 -14.98 -7.89 10.07
C GLU A 6 -13.91 -7.19 9.22
N LEU A 7 -13.65 -7.72 8.01
CA LEU A 7 -12.75 -7.08 7.06
C LEU A 7 -13.28 -5.73 6.58
N LYS A 8 -14.59 -5.59 6.37
CA LYS A 8 -15.20 -4.30 6.02
C LYS A 8 -15.04 -3.23 7.11
N GLU A 9 -15.18 -3.62 8.38
CA GLU A 9 -14.96 -2.68 9.49
C GLU A 9 -13.50 -2.27 9.62
N LEU A 10 -12.56 -3.19 9.40
CA LEU A 10 -11.12 -2.91 9.47
C LEU A 10 -10.61 -2.11 8.26
N PHE A 11 -11.19 -2.28 7.07
CA PHE A 11 -10.81 -1.56 5.85
C PHE A 11 -11.68 -0.31 5.65
N SER A 12 -11.69 0.59 6.63
CA SER A 12 -12.39 1.87 6.48
C SER A 12 -11.67 2.79 5.49
N LEU A 13 -12.31 3.91 5.18
CA LEU A 13 -11.72 4.94 4.33
C LEU A 13 -10.38 5.45 4.90
N TYR A 14 -10.24 5.47 6.23
CA TYR A 14 -9.01 5.86 6.91
C TYR A 14 -7.85 4.91 6.58
N GLU A 15 -8.05 3.59 6.73
CA GLU A 15 -7.02 2.58 6.42
C GLU A 15 -6.65 2.60 4.95
N MET A 16 -7.61 2.83 4.05
CA MET A 16 -7.34 2.98 2.62
C MET A 16 -6.40 4.15 2.35
N PHE A 17 -6.68 5.34 2.90
CA PHE A 17 -5.79 6.50 2.74
C PHE A 17 -4.42 6.28 3.40
N LEU A 18 -4.38 5.61 4.56
CA LEU A 18 -3.14 5.26 5.23
C LEU A 18 -2.28 4.33 4.37
N ILE A 19 -2.87 3.29 3.78
CA ILE A 19 -2.20 2.36 2.86
C ILE A 19 -1.65 3.11 1.65
N VAL A 20 -2.45 4.00 1.04
CA VAL A 20 -2.01 4.82 -0.08
C VAL A 20 -0.85 5.74 0.32
N ALA A 21 -0.93 6.38 1.49
CA ALA A 21 0.13 7.24 2.02
C ALA A 21 1.44 6.46 2.25
N ILE A 22 1.36 5.25 2.82
CA ILE A 22 2.51 4.36 2.99
C ILE A 22 3.08 3.96 1.62
N GLY A 23 2.22 3.63 0.65
CA GLY A 23 2.62 3.29 -0.71
C GLY A 23 3.37 4.43 -1.41
N LEU A 24 2.83 5.66 -1.34
CA LEU A 24 3.46 6.88 -1.84
C LEU A 24 4.81 7.12 -1.15
N PHE A 25 4.85 7.06 0.18
CA PHE A 25 6.09 7.28 0.93
C PHE A 25 7.17 6.26 0.55
N THR A 26 6.81 4.98 0.49
CA THR A 26 7.75 3.91 0.13
C THR A 26 8.26 4.09 -1.32
N PHE A 27 7.36 4.42 -2.25
CA PHE A 27 7.68 4.59 -3.66
C PHE A 27 8.54 5.82 -3.95
N PHE A 28 8.29 6.94 -3.27
CA PHE A 28 8.99 8.21 -3.53
C PHE A 28 10.15 8.46 -2.57
N VAL A 29 9.96 8.23 -1.27
CA VAL A 29 10.95 8.56 -0.24
C VAL A 29 11.93 7.42 -0.03
N ASP A 30 11.46 6.21 0.30
CA ASP A 30 12.36 5.09 0.61
C ASP A 30 13.15 4.63 -0.61
N PHE A 31 12.49 4.51 -1.77
CA PHE A 31 13.18 4.25 -3.03
C PHE A 31 14.32 5.25 -3.29
N GLN A 32 14.05 6.55 -3.17
CA GLN A 32 15.07 7.57 -3.40
C GLN A 32 16.17 7.51 -2.36
N ARG A 33 15.85 7.29 -1.08
CA ARG A 33 16.81 7.16 0.02
C ARG A 33 17.75 5.97 -0.21
N LEU A 34 17.22 4.80 -0.55
CA LEU A 34 18.00 3.59 -0.84
C LEU A 34 18.84 3.76 -2.10
N ARG A 35 18.30 4.40 -3.15
CA ARG A 35 19.03 4.72 -4.38
C ARG A 35 20.20 5.66 -4.10
N LYS A 36 20.01 6.71 -3.28
CA LYS A 36 21.08 7.65 -2.86
C LYS A 36 22.20 6.93 -2.09
N ARG A 37 21.86 5.88 -1.32
CA ARG A 37 22.83 5.02 -0.62
C ARG A 37 23.48 3.94 -1.51
N ARG A 38 23.23 3.95 -2.82
CA ARG A 38 23.70 2.95 -3.80
C ARG A 38 23.18 1.52 -3.56
N LEU A 39 22.16 1.35 -2.72
CA LEU A 39 21.48 0.07 -2.45
C LEU A 39 20.45 -0.22 -3.57
N ARG A 40 20.93 -0.53 -4.77
CA ARG A 40 20.08 -0.62 -5.98
C ARG A 40 19.05 -1.74 -5.93
N LYS A 41 19.37 -2.88 -5.31
CA LYS A 41 18.45 -4.02 -5.15
C LYS A 41 17.29 -3.64 -4.25
N ASP A 42 17.60 -3.17 -3.04
CA ASP A 42 16.62 -2.76 -2.04
C ASP A 42 15.75 -1.59 -2.54
N ALA A 43 16.35 -0.63 -3.25
CA ALA A 43 15.60 0.45 -3.87
C ALA A 43 14.53 -0.09 -4.84
N ARG A 44 14.88 -1.07 -5.70
CA ARG A 44 13.91 -1.66 -6.63
C ARG A 44 12.80 -2.41 -5.88
N ILE A 45 13.14 -3.10 -4.79
CA ILE A 45 12.16 -3.76 -3.92
C ILE A 45 11.21 -2.73 -3.30
N ALA A 46 11.74 -1.66 -2.70
CA ALA A 46 10.92 -0.58 -2.13
C ALA A 46 9.99 0.06 -3.16
N LYS A 47 10.49 0.29 -4.39
CA LYS A 47 9.64 0.79 -5.48
C LYS A 47 8.52 -0.19 -5.83
N GLY A 48 8.81 -1.49 -5.86
CA GLY A 48 7.81 -2.54 -6.07
C GLY A 48 6.76 -2.59 -4.94
N ILE A 49 7.20 -2.59 -3.69
CA ILE A 49 6.33 -2.59 -2.51
C ILE A 49 5.41 -1.36 -2.51
N GLY A 50 5.96 -0.17 -2.74
CA GLY A 50 5.18 1.06 -2.83
C GLY A 50 4.11 1.00 -3.94
N LEU A 51 4.46 0.45 -5.11
CA LEU A 51 3.50 0.26 -6.21
C LEU A 51 2.40 -0.75 -5.86
N VAL A 52 2.74 -1.84 -5.17
CA VAL A 52 1.76 -2.82 -4.69
C VAL A 52 0.77 -2.16 -3.75
N TYR A 53 1.23 -1.38 -2.76
CA TYR A 53 0.32 -0.66 -1.86
C TYR A 53 -0.59 0.33 -2.59
N LEU A 54 -0.06 1.05 -3.58
CA LEU A 54 -0.81 2.03 -4.37
C LEU A 54 -1.90 1.41 -5.26
N ILE A 55 -1.72 0.17 -5.71
CA ILE A 55 -2.67 -0.52 -6.59
C ILE A 55 -3.60 -1.43 -5.78
N VAL A 56 -3.02 -2.31 -4.97
CA VAL A 56 -3.75 -3.36 -4.25
C VAL A 56 -4.62 -2.78 -3.14
N GLY A 57 -4.16 -1.75 -2.42
CA GLY A 57 -4.95 -1.12 -1.35
C GLY A 57 -6.31 -0.60 -1.85
N PRO A 58 -6.33 0.31 -2.86
CA PRO A 58 -7.56 0.78 -3.46
C PRO A 58 -8.41 -0.35 -4.09
N LEU A 59 -7.78 -1.30 -4.80
CA LEU A 59 -8.52 -2.43 -5.39
C LEU A 59 -9.25 -3.27 -4.34
N ILE A 60 -8.61 -3.56 -3.20
CA ILE A 60 -9.23 -4.31 -2.10
C ILE A 60 -10.39 -3.50 -1.51
N PHE A 61 -10.19 -2.22 -1.21
CA PHE A 61 -11.24 -1.36 -0.65
C PHE A 61 -12.48 -1.31 -1.56
N ILE A 62 -12.25 -1.11 -2.86
CA ILE A 62 -13.32 -1.08 -3.86
C ILE A 62 -14.02 -2.44 -3.91
N SER A 63 -13.26 -3.54 -3.96
CA SER A 63 -13.82 -4.90 -4.03
C SER A 63 -14.67 -5.23 -2.81
N LEU A 64 -14.22 -4.85 -1.61
CA LEU A 64 -14.99 -5.04 -0.38
C LEU A 64 -16.30 -4.24 -0.41
N GLN A 65 -16.32 -3.04 -1.01
CA GLN A 65 -17.56 -2.25 -1.10
C GLN A 65 -18.63 -2.89 -2.00
N PHE A 66 -18.23 -3.69 -2.98
CA PHE A 66 -19.13 -4.36 -3.93
C PHE A 66 -19.60 -5.76 -3.50
N VAL A 67 -18.98 -6.34 -2.47
CA VAL A 67 -19.35 -7.65 -1.87
C VAL A 67 -20.22 -7.42 -0.66
#